data_AF-A0A0F9NHI1-F1
#
_entry.id   AF-A0A0F9NHI1-F1
#
_cell.length_a   1.000
_cell.length_b   1.000
_cell.length_c   1.000
_cell.angle_alpha   90.00
_cell.angle_beta   90.00
_cell.angle_gamma   90.00
#
_symmetry.space_group_name_H-M   'P 1'
#
loop_
_entity.id
_entity.type
_entity.pdbx_description
1 polymer ?
#
loop_
_entity_poly.entity_id
_entity_poly.type
_entity_poly.pdbx_seq_one_letter_code
_entity_poly.pdbx_strand_id
1 'polypeptide(L)'
;MSKKKKQKGLFQKPTYKKYSKIISFKNPVEAKKSSKKLEIEFINSKTNAKKLRIAKVAQYSANRAKATVKRKNLSRAEKSEYRKISTIYNNSAILFFKEYDYYKNKK
;
A
#
# COMPACT_ATOMS: atom_id res chain seq x y z
N MET A 1 11.43 -29.73 18.67
CA MET A 1 11.44 -28.24 18.71
C MET A 1 10.95 -27.66 17.40
N SER A 2 9.73 -27.10 17.37
CA SER A 2 9.20 -26.36 16.21
C SER A 2 10.04 -25.09 15.99
N LYS A 3 10.67 -24.94 14.81
CA LYS A 3 11.38 -23.71 14.42
C LYS A 3 10.38 -22.54 14.41
N LYS A 4 10.44 -21.64 15.41
CA LYS A 4 9.70 -20.37 15.43
C LYS A 4 9.90 -19.64 14.09
N LYS A 5 8.85 -19.54 13.26
CA LYS A 5 8.88 -18.75 12.02
C LYS A 5 9.25 -17.32 12.39
N LYS A 6 10.43 -16.84 11.98
CA LYS A 6 10.86 -15.45 12.15
C LYS A 6 9.76 -14.52 11.61
N GLN A 7 9.13 -13.75 12.51
CA GLN A 7 8.16 -12.74 12.10
C GLN A 7 8.87 -11.72 11.22
N LYS A 8 8.26 -11.49 10.08
CA LYS A 8 8.85 -10.83 8.93
C LYS A 8 8.43 -9.34 9.04
N GLY A 9 9.39 -8.41 9.13
CA GLY A 9 9.14 -6.98 9.44
C GLY A 9 8.54 -6.13 8.30
N LEU A 10 8.21 -4.86 8.55
CA LEU A 10 7.51 -3.98 7.58
C LEU A 10 8.31 -3.63 6.31
N PHE A 11 9.64 -3.77 6.31
CA PHE A 11 10.51 -3.43 5.18
C PHE A 11 11.04 -4.67 4.44
N GLN A 12 10.16 -5.62 4.15
CA GLN A 12 10.51 -6.82 3.38
C GLN A 12 10.67 -6.59 1.87
N LYS A 13 11.26 -7.58 1.19
CA LYS A 13 11.17 -7.65 -0.27
C LYS A 13 9.71 -7.78 -0.70
N PRO A 14 9.31 -7.13 -1.81
CA PRO A 14 7.95 -7.20 -2.31
C PRO A 14 7.62 -8.63 -2.73
N THR A 15 6.53 -9.18 -2.20
CA THR A 15 6.02 -10.51 -2.61
C THR A 15 5.64 -10.52 -4.09
N TYR A 16 5.13 -9.40 -4.60
CA TYR A 16 4.65 -9.27 -5.98
C TYR A 16 5.47 -8.21 -6.71
N LYS A 17 6.42 -8.65 -7.55
CA LYS A 17 7.32 -7.78 -8.33
C LYS A 17 6.57 -6.76 -9.22
N LYS A 18 5.36 -7.09 -9.69
CA LYS A 18 4.53 -6.15 -10.46
C LYS A 18 4.23 -4.88 -9.66
N TYR A 19 3.79 -5.01 -8.42
CA TYR A 19 3.39 -3.85 -7.61
C TYR A 19 4.57 -3.03 -7.12
N SER A 20 5.75 -3.63 -6.94
CA SER A 20 6.95 -2.84 -6.63
C SER A 20 7.40 -1.94 -7.77
N LYS A 21 7.02 -2.24 -9.02
CA LYS A 21 7.24 -1.34 -10.17
C LYS A 21 6.20 -0.21 -10.26
N ILE A 22 5.04 -0.40 -9.63
CA ILE A 22 3.94 0.58 -9.63
C ILE A 22 4.09 1.56 -8.47
N ILE A 23 4.42 1.06 -7.28
CA ILE A 23 4.49 1.86 -6.04
C ILE A 23 5.70 2.77 -6.06
N SER A 24 5.48 4.05 -5.82
CA SER A 24 6.52 5.05 -5.63
C SER A 24 6.42 5.70 -4.25
N PHE A 25 7.58 5.92 -3.63
CA PHE A 25 7.75 6.73 -2.42
C PHE A 25 8.59 7.98 -2.69
N LYS A 26 8.85 8.32 -3.97
CA LYS A 26 9.74 9.42 -4.37
C LYS A 26 9.24 10.77 -3.86
N ASN A 27 7.96 11.05 -4.06
CA ASN A 27 7.28 12.27 -3.63
C ASN A 27 5.76 12.06 -3.68
N PRO A 28 4.95 12.99 -3.12
CA PRO A 28 3.49 12.85 -3.12
C PRO A 28 2.86 12.81 -4.51
N VAL A 29 3.43 13.48 -5.52
CA VAL A 29 2.91 13.50 -6.89
C VAL A 29 3.01 12.11 -7.52
N GLU A 30 4.17 11.47 -7.40
CA GLU A 30 4.38 10.11 -7.88
C GLU A 30 3.53 9.11 -7.11
N ALA A 31 3.35 9.28 -5.79
CA ALA A 31 2.44 8.44 -5.02
C ALA A 31 0.98 8.54 -5.51
N LYS A 32 0.50 9.73 -5.89
CA LYS A 32 -0.84 9.89 -6.51
C LYS A 32 -0.93 9.13 -7.84
N LYS A 33 0.09 9.22 -8.70
CA LYS A 33 0.13 8.46 -9.98
C LYS A 33 0.14 6.96 -9.73
N SER A 34 0.92 6.49 -8.75
CA SER A 34 0.94 5.09 -8.32
C SER A 34 -0.42 4.63 -7.81
N SER A 35 -1.11 5.42 -6.97
CA SER A 35 -2.45 5.12 -6.49
C SER A 35 -3.47 4.98 -7.61
N LYS A 36 -3.46 5.90 -8.60
CA LYS A 36 -4.34 5.79 -9.79
C LYS A 36 -4.09 4.51 -10.58
N LYS A 37 -2.82 4.10 -10.74
CA LYS A 37 -2.49 2.82 -11.39
C LYS A 37 -3.01 1.61 -10.61
N LEU A 38 -2.94 1.65 -9.27
CA LEU A 38 -3.50 0.59 -8.43
C LEU A 38 -5.02 0.54 -8.53
N GLU A 39 -5.68 1.69 -8.60
CA GLU A 39 -7.13 1.81 -8.78
C GLU A 39 -7.59 1.21 -10.10
N ILE A 40 -6.94 1.55 -11.21
CA ILE A 40 -7.22 0.95 -12.53
C ILE A 40 -7.06 -0.58 -12.48
N GLU A 41 -5.99 -1.08 -11.86
CA GLU A 41 -5.81 -2.52 -11.66
C GLU A 41 -6.89 -3.15 -10.77
N PHE A 42 -7.37 -2.43 -9.76
CA PHE A 42 -8.41 -2.89 -8.85
C PHE A 42 -9.75 -3.04 -9.56
N ILE A 43 -10.16 -2.02 -10.31
CA ILE A 43 -11.41 -1.99 -11.08
C ILE A 43 -11.41 -3.11 -12.12
N ASN A 44 -10.30 -3.26 -12.86
CA ASN A 44 -10.15 -4.30 -13.88
C ASN A 44 -9.93 -5.71 -13.33
N SER A 45 -9.89 -5.90 -12.00
CA SER A 45 -9.69 -7.21 -11.39
C SER A 45 -10.97 -8.03 -11.36
N LYS A 46 -10.98 -9.13 -12.12
CA LYS A 46 -12.10 -10.09 -12.19
C LYS A 46 -12.30 -10.91 -10.92
N THR A 47 -11.26 -11.07 -10.08
CA THR A 47 -11.31 -11.96 -8.91
C THR A 47 -11.21 -11.20 -7.60
N ASN A 48 -11.99 -11.64 -6.62
CA ASN A 48 -11.95 -11.14 -5.23
C ASN A 48 -10.54 -11.26 -4.62
N ALA A 49 -9.82 -12.35 -4.92
CA ALA A 49 -8.45 -12.52 -4.46
C ALA A 49 -7.50 -11.44 -4.99
N LYS A 50 -7.64 -11.03 -6.26
CA LYS A 50 -6.81 -9.96 -6.84
C LYS A 50 -7.21 -8.59 -6.27
N LYS A 51 -8.50 -8.31 -6.11
CA LYS A 51 -8.99 -7.09 -5.42
C LYS A 51 -8.42 -6.96 -4.02
N LEU A 52 -8.54 -8.01 -3.20
CA LEU A 52 -7.98 -8.05 -1.85
C LEU A 52 -6.46 -7.84 -1.84
N ARG A 53 -5.75 -8.44 -2.79
CA ARG A 53 -4.30 -8.27 -2.93
C ARG A 53 -3.95 -6.81 -3.17
N ILE A 54 -4.65 -6.11 -4.05
CA ILE A 54 -4.39 -4.70 -4.37
C ILE A 54 -4.70 -3.81 -3.16
N ALA A 55 -5.81 -4.06 -2.46
CA ALA A 55 -6.15 -3.35 -1.22
C ALA A 55 -5.04 -3.49 -0.16
N LYS A 56 -4.55 -4.71 0.06
CA LYS A 56 -3.43 -4.98 0.97
C LYS A 56 -2.12 -4.30 0.53
N VAL A 57 -1.86 -4.23 -0.78
CA VAL A 57 -0.67 -3.55 -1.33
C VAL A 57 -0.72 -2.05 -1.05
N ALA A 58 -1.89 -1.42 -1.23
CA ALA A 58 -2.08 0.00 -0.88
C ALA A 58 -1.89 0.22 0.63
N GLN A 59 -2.53 -0.59 1.48
CA GLN A 59 -2.41 -0.47 2.94
C GLN A 59 -0.96 -0.66 3.42
N TYR A 60 -0.25 -1.65 2.88
CA TYR A 60 1.13 -1.90 3.22
C TYR A 60 2.04 -0.73 2.82
N SER A 61 1.75 -0.09 1.69
CA SER A 61 2.46 1.10 1.24
C SER A 61 2.23 2.29 2.17
N ALA A 62 0.98 2.50 2.61
CA ALA A 62 0.66 3.51 3.62
C ALA A 62 1.44 3.27 4.92
N ASN A 63 1.41 2.04 5.43
CA ASN A 63 2.10 1.67 6.67
C ASN A 63 3.62 1.89 6.56
N ARG A 64 4.22 1.55 5.40
CA ARG A 64 5.64 1.82 5.13
C ARG A 64 5.96 3.30 5.19
N ALA A 65 5.21 4.12 4.46
CA ALA A 65 5.41 5.56 4.48
C ALA A 65 5.29 6.12 5.90
N LYS A 66 4.25 5.71 6.64
CA LYS A 66 4.04 6.09 8.04
C LYS A 66 5.20 5.69 8.95
N ALA A 67 5.74 4.49 8.78
CA ALA A 67 6.88 4.03 9.56
C ALA A 67 8.17 4.78 9.20
N THR A 68 8.36 5.13 7.93
CA THR A 68 9.52 5.91 7.47
C THR A 68 9.58 7.27 8.17
N VAL A 69 8.44 7.93 8.43
CA VAL A 69 8.36 9.21 9.17
C VAL A 69 9.04 9.16 10.55
N LYS A 70 9.08 7.98 11.20
CA LYS A 70 9.69 7.81 12.53
C LYS A 70 11.22 7.78 12.52
N ARG A 71 11.85 7.73 11.35
CA ARG A 71 13.32 7.74 11.24
C ARG A 71 13.87 9.10 11.74
N LYS A 72 14.94 9.05 12.53
CA LYS A 72 15.58 10.24 13.11
C LYS A 72 16.29 11.11 12.06
N ASN A 73 16.76 10.50 10.97
CA ASN A 73 17.56 11.13 9.92
C ASN A 73 16.74 11.78 8.79
N LEU A 74 15.49 12.16 9.05
CA LEU A 74 14.63 12.86 8.08
C LEU A 74 14.35 14.29 8.53
N SER A 75 14.47 15.22 7.60
CA SER A 75 14.06 16.61 7.76
C SER A 75 12.55 16.73 7.99
N ARG A 76 12.12 17.90 8.47
CA ARG A 76 10.68 18.21 8.64
C ARG A 76 9.93 18.15 7.30
N ALA A 77 10.56 18.62 6.23
CA ALA A 77 10.00 18.58 4.87
C ALA A 77 9.79 17.15 4.40
N GLU A 78 10.81 16.28 4.48
CA GLU A 78 10.70 14.87 4.10
C GLU A 78 9.65 14.14 4.94
N LYS A 79 9.60 14.40 6.26
CA LYS A 79 8.56 13.84 7.12
C LYS A 79 7.17 14.26 6.67
N SER A 80 6.99 15.51 6.24
CA SER A 80 5.73 16.02 5.68
C SER A 80 5.37 15.29 4.39
N GLU A 81 6.33 15.08 3.48
CA GLU A 81 6.11 14.33 2.25
C GLU A 81 5.70 12.88 2.52
N TYR A 82 6.41 12.17 3.40
CA TYR A 82 6.05 10.80 3.77
C TYR A 82 4.68 10.69 4.45
N ARG A 83 4.27 11.69 5.24
CA ARG A 83 2.90 11.76 5.78
C ARG A 83 1.89 11.88 4.65
N LYS A 84 2.12 12.78 3.68
CA LYS A 84 1.24 12.93 2.50
C LYS A 84 1.16 11.62 1.70
N ILE A 85 2.29 10.96 1.44
CA ILE A 85 2.34 9.67 0.76
C ILE A 85 1.55 8.60 1.54
N SER A 86 1.72 8.55 2.86
CA SER A 86 0.95 7.65 3.73
C SER A 86 -0.55 7.89 3.59
N THR A 87 -0.99 9.15 3.63
CA THR A 87 -2.41 9.52 3.49
C THR A 87 -2.96 9.11 2.13
N ILE A 88 -2.23 9.37 1.04
CA ILE A 88 -2.64 9.01 -0.32
C ILE A 88 -2.92 7.49 -0.43
N TYR A 89 -1.96 6.66 -0.02
CA TYR A 89 -2.14 5.21 -0.08
C TYR A 89 -3.20 4.69 0.89
N ASN A 90 -3.34 5.32 2.07
CA ASN A 90 -4.36 4.94 3.04
C ASN A 90 -5.77 5.22 2.50
N ASN A 91 -5.99 6.37 1.88
CA ASN A 91 -7.27 6.72 1.27
C ASN A 91 -7.63 5.73 0.16
N SER A 92 -6.67 5.38 -0.72
CA SER A 92 -6.87 4.34 -1.73
C SER A 92 -7.20 2.98 -1.09
N ALA A 93 -6.50 2.59 -0.02
CA ALA A 93 -6.76 1.33 0.67
C ALA A 93 -8.18 1.27 1.25
N ILE A 94 -8.65 2.34 1.90
CA ILE A 94 -10.01 2.43 2.46
C ILE A 94 -11.05 2.24 1.35
N LEU A 95 -10.89 2.94 0.21
CA LEU A 95 -11.80 2.80 -0.92
C LEU A 95 -11.81 1.36 -1.46
N PHE A 96 -10.63 0.77 -1.65
CA PHE A 96 -10.51 -0.60 -2.17
C PHE A 96 -11.10 -1.65 -1.21
N PHE A 97 -10.93 -1.48 0.10
CA PHE A 97 -11.54 -2.40 1.08
C PHE A 97 -13.06 -2.24 1.13
N LYS A 98 -13.56 -1.00 1.15
CA LYS A 98 -15.01 -0.73 1.13
C LYS A 98 -15.67 -1.39 -0.08
N GLU A 99 -15.07 -1.24 -1.26
CA GLU A 99 -15.61 -1.83 -2.48
C GLU A 99 -15.43 -3.35 -2.52
N TYR A 100 -14.31 -3.88 -2.03
CA TYR A 100 -14.12 -5.31 -1.89
C TYR A 100 -15.18 -5.95 -0.99
N ASP A 101 -15.46 -5.34 0.18
CA ASP A 101 -16.45 -5.84 1.12
C ASP A 101 -17.87 -5.76 0.54
N TYR A 102 -18.20 -4.68 -0.18
CA TYR A 102 -19.46 -4.56 -0.92
C TYR A 102 -19.67 -5.73 -1.90
N TYR A 103 -18.67 -6.05 -2.75
CA TYR A 103 -18.79 -7.15 -3.71
C TYR A 103 -18.72 -8.53 -3.08
N LYS A 104 -18.03 -8.67 -1.94
CA LYS A 104 -17.95 -9.94 -1.20
C LYS A 104 -19.30 -10.30 -0.58
N ASN A 105 -20.02 -9.33 -0.03
CA ASN A 105 -21.27 -9.53 0.69
C ASN A 105 -22.52 -9.56 -0.22
N LYS A 106 -22.37 -9.27 -1.52
CA LYS A 106 -23.46 -9.35 -2.52
C LYS A 106 -23.66 -10.77 -3.09
N LYS A 107 -22.74 -11.69 -2.82
CA LYS A 107 -22.86 -13.11 -3.17
C LYS A 107 -23.44 -13.89 -2.01
#